data_AF-A0A178LZT6-F1
#
_entry.id   AF-A0A178LZT6-F1
#
_cell.length_a   1.000
_cell.length_b   1.000
_cell.length_c   1.000
_cell.angle_alpha   90.00
_cell.angle_beta   90.00
_cell.angle_gamma   90.00
#
_symmetry.space_group_name_H-M   'P 1'
#
loop_
_entity.id
_entity.type
_entity.pdbx_description
1 polymer ?
#
loop_
_entity_poly.entity_id
_entity_poly.type
_entity_poly.pdbx_seq_one_letter_code
_entity_poly.pdbx_strand_id
1 'polypeptide(L)'
;MRSKMIFTAAVAAAGLATALATPALAQDTNEVFISALESQGIPFSSADNAIELAQAVCEYAAAGQDKTQIAIEIMEPAGWTPEQSGFFVGAATQSYCP
;
A
#
# COMPACT_ATOMS: atom_id res chain seq x y z
N MET A 1 5.38 -31.66 42.60
CA MET A 1 3.98 -31.92 42.22
C MET A 1 3.64 -30.95 41.09
N ARG A 2 3.93 -31.27 39.83
CA ARG A 2 2.96 -31.69 38.80
C ARG A 2 1.57 -31.08 38.96
N SER A 3 1.24 -30.09 38.12
CA SER A 3 -0.03 -30.06 37.37
C SER A 3 0.09 -29.16 36.14
N LYS A 4 -0.02 -29.81 34.98
CA LYS A 4 -0.33 -29.25 33.66
C LYS A 4 -1.71 -28.58 33.73
N MET A 5 -1.87 -27.40 33.15
CA MET A 5 -3.14 -26.99 32.56
C MET A 5 -2.86 -26.35 31.20
N ILE A 6 -3.33 -27.03 30.17
CA ILE A 6 -3.35 -26.64 28.77
C ILE A 6 -4.69 -25.91 28.61
N PHE A 7 -4.67 -24.63 28.25
CA PHE A 7 -5.87 -23.92 27.80
C PHE A 7 -5.65 -23.47 26.37
N THR A 8 -6.15 -24.28 25.45
CA THR A 8 -6.33 -23.95 24.04
C THR A 8 -7.45 -22.91 23.96
N ALA A 9 -7.09 -21.64 23.81
CA ALA A 9 -8.04 -20.59 23.46
C ALA A 9 -7.84 -20.25 21.98
N ALA A 10 -8.83 -20.61 21.17
CA ALA A 10 -8.99 -20.13 19.81
C ALA A 10 -9.06 -18.59 19.86
N VAL A 11 -8.04 -17.92 19.33
CA VAL A 11 -8.02 -16.46 19.23
C VAL A 11 -8.82 -16.09 17.99
N ALA A 12 -9.97 -15.49 18.25
CA ALA A 12 -10.81 -14.83 17.28
C ALA A 12 -10.02 -13.83 16.44
N ALA A 13 -10.38 -13.73 15.16
CA ALA A 13 -9.98 -12.64 14.28
C ALA A 13 -10.38 -11.30 14.93
N ALA A 14 -9.40 -10.62 15.51
CA ALA A 14 -9.49 -9.21 15.88
C ALA A 14 -8.32 -8.54 15.16
N GLY A 15 -8.65 -7.63 14.24
CA GLY A 15 -7.67 -6.76 13.59
C GLY A 15 -6.86 -6.05 14.65
N LEU A 16 -5.63 -6.52 14.86
CA LEU A 16 -4.63 -5.77 15.58
C LEU A 16 -4.14 -4.72 14.60
N ALA A 17 -4.76 -3.55 14.68
CA ALA A 17 -4.09 -2.30 14.37
C ALA A 17 -2.78 -2.30 15.17
N THR A 18 -1.69 -2.74 14.52
CA THR A 18 -0.37 -2.63 15.09
C THR A 18 -0.01 -1.15 15.04
N ALA A 19 -0.32 -0.44 16.13
CA ALA A 19 0.32 0.82 16.46
C ALA A 19 1.82 0.53 16.71
N LEU A 20 2.58 0.37 15.62
CA LEU A 20 4.02 0.41 15.66
C LEU A 20 4.44 1.87 15.74
N ALA A 21 4.41 2.41 16.96
CA ALA A 21 5.23 3.55 17.28
C ALA A 21 6.70 3.09 17.23
N THR A 22 7.38 3.38 16.13
CA THR A 22 8.84 3.22 15.96
C THR A 22 9.39 4.45 15.22
N PRO A 23 10.65 4.82 15.49
CA PRO A 23 11.06 6.17 15.86
C PRO A 23 11.19 7.12 14.67
N ALA A 24 11.05 8.42 14.97
CA ALA A 24 11.50 9.51 14.13
C ALA A 24 12.90 9.20 13.55
N LEU A 25 13.05 9.39 12.23
CA LEU A 25 14.20 9.09 11.35
C LEU A 25 14.15 7.77 10.53
N ALA A 26 12.97 7.18 10.31
CA ALA A 26 12.68 6.45 9.08
C ALA A 26 11.98 7.44 8.14
N GLN A 27 12.45 7.61 6.92
CA GLN A 27 11.73 8.40 5.91
C GLN A 27 10.32 7.81 5.85
N ASP A 28 9.28 8.62 6.02
CA ASP A 28 7.92 8.11 6.00
C ASP A 28 7.72 7.43 4.63
N THR A 29 7.25 6.18 4.59
CA THR A 29 7.06 5.46 3.32
C THR A 29 6.24 6.30 2.34
N ASN A 30 5.33 7.12 2.88
CA ASN A 30 4.56 8.11 2.15
C ASN A 30 5.46 9.19 1.53
N GLU A 31 6.35 9.80 2.29
CA GLU A 31 7.29 10.82 1.79
C GLU A 31 8.21 10.27 0.69
N VAL A 32 8.70 9.03 0.85
CA VAL A 32 9.54 8.37 -0.18
C VAL A 32 8.74 8.11 -1.45
N PHE A 33 7.50 7.62 -1.29
CA PHE A 33 6.60 7.36 -2.41
C PHE A 33 6.27 8.63 -3.18
N ILE A 34 5.87 9.70 -2.49
CA ILE A 34 5.56 11.00 -3.11
C ILE A 34 6.80 11.58 -3.80
N SER A 35 7.97 11.53 -3.16
CA SER A 35 9.23 11.98 -3.76
C SER A 35 9.57 11.21 -5.04
N ALA A 36 9.26 9.91 -5.10
CA ALA A 36 9.45 9.10 -6.30
C ALA A 36 8.48 9.50 -7.42
N LEU A 37 7.22 9.79 -7.11
CA LEU A 37 6.24 10.29 -8.10
C LEU A 37 6.68 11.64 -8.67
N GLU A 38 7.14 12.56 -7.82
CA GLU A 38 7.64 13.87 -8.23
C GLU A 38 8.88 13.74 -9.13
N SER A 39 9.82 12.86 -8.76
CA SER A 39 11.04 12.60 -9.55
C SER A 39 10.74 12.02 -10.93
N GLN A 40 9.67 11.23 -11.04
CA GLN A 40 9.19 10.67 -12.31
C GLN A 40 8.26 11.62 -13.09
N GLY A 41 7.93 12.79 -12.53
CA GLY A 41 7.01 13.74 -13.13
C GLY A 41 5.58 13.20 -13.27
N ILE A 42 5.15 12.33 -12.35
CA ILE A 42 3.79 11.79 -12.32
C ILE A 42 2.88 12.83 -11.66
N PRO A 43 1.89 13.40 -12.36
CA PRO A 43 1.03 14.42 -11.79
C PRO A 43 0.04 13.79 -10.81
N PHE A 44 -0.10 14.33 -9.61
CA PHE A 44 -1.12 13.89 -8.65
C PHE A 44 -1.84 15.10 -8.06
N SER A 45 -3.09 14.90 -7.62
CA SER A 45 -3.93 15.97 -7.08
C SER A 45 -3.49 16.44 -5.69
N SER A 46 -3.07 15.50 -4.85
CA SER A 46 -2.53 15.71 -3.51
C SER A 46 -1.78 14.46 -3.07
N ALA A 47 -0.86 14.62 -2.11
CA ALA A 47 -0.12 13.50 -1.54
C ALA A 47 -1.05 12.44 -0.93
N ASP A 48 -2.06 12.87 -0.17
CA ASP A 48 -3.01 11.97 0.48
C ASP A 48 -3.79 11.13 -0.54
N ASN A 49 -4.28 11.73 -1.62
CA ASN A 49 -4.98 11.00 -2.68
C ASN A 49 -4.06 9.98 -3.37
N ALA A 50 -2.80 10.36 -3.64
CA ALA A 50 -1.84 9.42 -4.21
C ALA A 50 -1.56 8.23 -3.28
N ILE A 51 -1.50 8.46 -1.97
CA ILE A 51 -1.29 7.40 -0.97
C ILE A 51 -2.54 6.51 -0.87
N GLU A 52 -3.73 7.09 -0.80
CA GLU A 52 -5.01 6.34 -0.80
C GLU A 52 -5.13 5.46 -2.04
N LEU A 53 -4.83 6.01 -3.22
CA LEU A 53 -4.84 5.25 -4.46
C LEU A 53 -3.78 4.13 -4.46
N ALA A 54 -2.59 4.39 -3.93
CA ALA A 54 -1.53 3.39 -3.82
C ALA A 54 -1.90 2.22 -2.89
N GLN A 55 -2.63 2.50 -1.80
CA GLN A 55 -3.17 1.46 -0.93
C GLN A 55 -4.29 0.68 -1.62
N ALA A 56 -5.17 1.36 -2.37
CA ALA A 56 -6.24 0.72 -3.14
C ALA A 56 -5.70 -0.24 -4.20
N VAL A 57 -4.55 0.04 -4.83
CA VAL A 57 -3.87 -0.90 -5.75
C VAL A 57 -3.67 -2.27 -5.09
N CYS A 58 -3.29 -2.31 -3.80
CA CYS A 58 -3.12 -3.55 -3.06
C CYS A 58 -4.45 -4.27 -2.81
N GLU A 59 -5.52 -3.54 -2.56
CA GLU A 59 -6.87 -4.11 -2.42
C GLU A 59 -7.35 -4.74 -3.73
N TYR A 60 -7.20 -4.05 -4.85
CA TYR A 60 -7.56 -4.58 -6.17
C TYR A 60 -6.73 -5.81 -6.55
N ALA A 61 -5.41 -5.76 -6.28
CA ALA A 61 -4.54 -6.91 -6.53
C ALA A 61 -4.92 -8.10 -5.63
N ALA A 62 -5.25 -7.86 -4.35
CA ALA A 62 -5.71 -8.91 -3.42
C ALA A 62 -7.08 -9.47 -3.82
N ALA A 63 -7.93 -8.67 -4.46
CA ALA A 63 -9.19 -9.11 -5.06
C ALA A 63 -9.00 -9.95 -6.34
N GLY A 64 -7.76 -10.14 -6.81
CA GLY A 64 -7.42 -10.96 -7.97
C GLY A 64 -7.34 -10.18 -9.28
N GLN A 65 -7.37 -8.85 -9.24
CA GLN A 65 -7.19 -8.02 -10.42
C GLN A 65 -5.72 -8.00 -10.86
N ASP A 66 -5.48 -8.08 -12.17
CA ASP A 66 -4.12 -7.99 -12.71
C ASP A 66 -3.55 -6.57 -12.51
N LYS A 67 -2.29 -6.48 -12.11
CA LYS A 67 -1.62 -5.18 -11.86
C LYS A 67 -1.53 -4.31 -13.10
N THR A 68 -1.40 -4.91 -14.28
CA THR A 68 -1.43 -4.19 -15.56
C THR A 68 -2.81 -3.61 -15.82
N GLN A 69 -3.86 -4.36 -15.48
CA GLN A 69 -5.24 -3.89 -15.60
C GLN A 69 -5.51 -2.73 -14.63
N ILE A 70 -5.04 -2.82 -13.38
CA ILE A 70 -5.11 -1.71 -12.41
C ILE A 70 -4.39 -0.47 -12.96
N ALA A 71 -3.21 -0.63 -13.56
CA ALA A 71 -2.47 0.48 -14.15
C ALA A 71 -3.23 1.15 -15.31
N ILE A 72 -3.92 0.37 -16.15
CA ILE A 72 -4.75 0.90 -17.24
C ILE A 72 -5.97 1.66 -16.68
N GLU A 73 -6.59 1.16 -15.61
CA GLU A 73 -7.78 1.77 -15.02
C GLU A 73 -7.50 3.11 -14.34
N ILE A 74 -6.34 3.28 -13.71
CA ILE A 74 -5.95 4.55 -13.08
C ILE A 74 -5.38 5.56 -14.09
N MET A 75 -5.03 5.10 -15.29
CA MET A 75 -4.42 5.92 -16.35
C MET A 75 -5.37 7.01 -16.88
N GLU A 76 -6.58 6.61 -17.32
CA GLU A 76 -7.57 7.54 -17.87
C GLU A 76 -8.01 8.64 -16.90
N PRO A 77 -8.47 8.33 -15.67
CA PRO A 77 -8.98 9.36 -14.77
C PRO A 77 -7.88 10.32 -14.30
N ALA A 78 -6.63 9.85 -14.23
CA ALA A 78 -5.48 10.67 -13.85
C ALA A 78 -4.83 11.41 -15.04
N GLY A 79 -5.20 11.07 -16.28
CA GLY A 79 -4.56 11.60 -17.49
C GLY A 79 -3.09 11.20 -17.62
N TRP A 80 -2.74 10.02 -17.09
CA TRP A 80 -1.36 9.53 -17.07
C TRP A 80 -0.98 8.81 -18.36
N THR A 81 0.32 8.70 -18.62
CA THR A 81 0.83 7.79 -19.65
C THR A 81 0.83 6.35 -19.14
N PRO A 82 0.92 5.35 -20.04
CA PRO A 82 1.08 3.94 -19.64
C PRO A 82 2.30 3.71 -18.74
N GLU A 83 3.42 4.39 -19.02
CA GLU A 83 4.65 4.29 -18.22
C GLU A 83 4.48 4.90 -16.84
N GLN A 84 3.82 6.05 -16.72
CA GLN A 84 3.53 6.69 -15.43
C GLN A 84 2.63 5.80 -14.56
N SER A 85 1.58 5.24 -15.17
CA SER A 85 0.62 4.38 -14.45
C SER A 85 1.26 3.06 -14.02
N GLY A 86 2.08 2.45 -14.88
CA GLY A 86 2.84 1.25 -14.55
C GLY A 86 3.85 1.49 -13.44
N PHE A 87 4.56 2.63 -13.48
CA PHE A 87 5.47 3.03 -12.40
C PHE A 87 4.70 3.21 -11.08
N PHE A 88 3.57 3.92 -11.10
CA PHE A 88 2.74 4.15 -9.92
C PHE A 88 2.32 2.82 -9.27
N VAL A 89 1.75 1.89 -10.04
CA VAL A 89 1.32 0.58 -9.51
C VAL A 89 2.49 -0.23 -8.98
N GLY A 90 3.64 -0.20 -9.66
CA GLY A 90 4.86 -0.89 -9.23
C GLY A 90 5.38 -0.34 -7.90
N ALA A 91 5.54 0.97 -7.80
CA ALA A 91 5.97 1.65 -6.58
C ALA A 91 4.97 1.46 -5.44
N ALA A 92 3.66 1.59 -5.73
CA ALA A 92 2.59 1.36 -4.76
C ALA A 92 2.64 -0.06 -4.21
N THR A 93 2.83 -1.06 -5.08
CA THR A 93 2.94 -2.45 -4.65
C THR A 93 4.16 -2.67 -3.76
N GLN A 94 5.32 -2.13 -4.15
CA GLN A 94 6.56 -2.25 -3.40
C GLN A 94 6.47 -1.60 -2.00
N SER A 95 5.75 -0.50 -1.88
CA SER A 95 5.68 0.33 -0.68
C SER A 95 4.54 -0.05 0.27
N TYR A 96 3.38 -0.48 -0.25
CA TYR A 96 2.15 -0.61 0.55
C TYR A 96 1.54 -2.03 0.56
N CYS A 97 1.94 -2.92 -0.35
CA CYS A 97 1.38 -4.29 -0.33
C CYS A 97 2.20 -5.20 0.59
N PRO A 98 1.55 -5.92 1.53
CA PRO A 98 2.22 -6.84 2.46
C PRO A 98 2.69 -8.15 1.81
#